data_AF-A0A349NC60-F1
#
_entry.id   AF-A0A349NC60-F1
#
_cell.length_a   1.000
_cell.length_b   1.000
_cell.length_c   1.000
_cell.angle_alpha   90.00
_cell.angle_beta   90.00
_cell.angle_gamma   90.00
#
_symmetry.space_group_name_H-M   'P 1'
#
loop_
_entity.id
_entity.type
_entity.pdbx_description
1 polymer ?
#
loop_
_entity_poly.entity_id
_entity_poly.type
_entity_poly.pdbx_seq_one_letter_code
_entity_poly.pdbx_strand_id
1 'polypeptide(L)' 'LVVAKPKRVIFNPGTESMESKRQFEAAGILTEEACTLVMLETGQF' A
#
# COMPACT_ATOMS: atom_id res chain seq x y z
N LEU A 1 -3.37 9.28 11.87
CA LEU A 1 -3.16 8.86 10.47
C LEU A 1 -3.97 7.62 10.08
N VAL A 2 -4.08 6.58 10.92
CA VAL A 2 -4.71 5.30 10.52
C VAL A 2 -6.07 5.06 11.21
N VAL A 3 -7.12 5.81 10.83
CA VAL A 3 -8.46 5.61 11.42
C VAL A 3 -9.21 4.45 10.76
N ALA A 4 -9.09 4.31 9.44
CA ALA A 4 -9.84 3.33 8.66
C ALA A 4 -9.35 1.87 8.80
N LYS A 5 -8.13 1.66 9.32
CA LYS A 5 -7.49 0.35 9.53
C LYS A 5 -7.63 -0.61 8.32
N PRO A 6 -7.15 -0.21 7.13
CA PRO A 6 -7.22 -1.08 5.95
C PRO A 6 -6.35 -2.33 6.15
N LYS A 7 -6.64 -3.38 5.38
CA LYS A 7 -5.79 -4.59 5.36
C LYS A 7 -4.47 -4.36 4.62
N ARG A 8 -4.49 -3.51 3.59
CA ARG A 8 -3.36 -3.24 2.70
C ARG A 8 -3.37 -1.79 2.22
N VAL A 9 -2.19 -1.20 2.04
CA VAL A 9 -1.94 0.05 1.30
C VAL A 9 -1.05 -0.27 0.11
N ILE A 10 -1.44 0.17 -1.09
CA ILE A 10 -0.64 0.00 -2.32
C ILE A 10 -0.05 1.37 -2.69
N PHE A 11 1.27 1.46 -2.69
CA PHE A 11 2.02 2.59 -3.20
C PHE A 11 2.17 2.42 -4.71
N ASN A 12 1.39 3.19 -5.47
CA ASN A 12 1.53 3.26 -6.93
C ASN A 12 2.82 4.00 -7.31
N PRO A 13 3.38 3.74 -8.51
CA PRO A 13 4.56 4.45 -9.00
C PRO A 13 4.44 5.98 -8.84
N GLY A 14 5.37 6.60 -8.13
CA GLY A 14 5.39 8.03 -7.84
C GLY A 14 4.65 8.45 -6.56
N THR A 15 4.18 7.50 -5.74
CA THR A 15 3.53 7.76 -4.44
C THR A 15 4.27 7.17 -3.24
N GLU A 16 5.45 6.58 -3.48
CA GLU A 16 6.25 5.90 -2.47
C GLU A 16 6.69 6.85 -1.34
N SER A 17 6.61 6.38 -0.10
CA SER A 17 7.03 7.16 1.07
C SER A 17 7.53 6.22 2.16
N MET A 18 8.85 6.25 2.43
CA MET A 18 9.48 5.42 3.47
C MET A 18 8.92 5.71 4.87
N GLU A 19 8.57 6.95 5.16
CA GLU A 19 7.96 7.34 6.43
C GLU A 19 6.57 6.73 6.59
N SER A 20 5.70 6.91 5.58
CA SER A 20 4.32 6.40 5.60
C SER A 20 4.31 4.87 5.67
N LYS A 21 5.20 4.22 4.90
CA LYS A 21 5.37 2.77 4.91
C LYS A 21 5.66 2.24 6.32
N ARG A 22 6.66 2.80 7.00
CA ARG A 22 6.99 2.40 8.38
C ARG A 22 5.83 2.61 9.35
N GLN A 23 5.07 3.70 9.20
CA GLN A 23 3.90 3.97 10.05
C GLN A 23 2.78 2.94 9.83
N PHE A 24 2.52 2.56 8.57
CA PHE A 24 1.53 1.53 8.24
C PHE A 24 1.97 0.14 8.71
N GLU A 25 3.22 -0.25 8.47
CA GLU A 25 3.79 -1.52 8.92
C GLU A 25 3.77 -1.63 10.45
N ALA A 26 4.14 -0.56 11.18
CA ALA A 26 4.06 -0.52 12.64
C ALA A 26 2.62 -0.62 13.17
N ALA A 27 1.63 -0.21 12.36
CA ALA A 27 0.22 -0.38 12.65
C ALA A 27 -0.35 -1.75 12.21
N GLY A 28 0.50 -2.66 11.73
CA GLY A 28 0.11 -4.00 11.26
C GLY A 28 -0.58 -4.02 9.89
N ILE A 29 -0.43 -2.95 9.10
CA ILE A 29 -1.02 -2.84 7.77
C ILE A 29 0.02 -3.28 6.74
N LEU A 30 -0.40 -4.15 5.81
CA LEU A 30 0.46 -4.58 4.71
C LEU A 30 0.70 -3.43 3.74
N THR A 31 1.95 -3.22 3.35
CA THR A 31 2.30 -2.23 2.33
C THR A 31 2.92 -2.92 1.12
N GLU A 32 2.50 -2.51 -0.07
CA GLU A 32 2.96 -3.08 -1.34
C GLU A 32 3.30 -1.94 -2.31
N GLU A 33 4.46 -1.99 -2.96
CA GLU A 33 4.84 -1.03 -4.02
C GLU A 33 4.53 -1.68 -5.37
N ALA A 34 3.43 -1.26 -6.01
CA ALA A 34 2.92 -1.88 -7.22
C ALA A 34 1.99 -0.94 -7.99
N CYS A 35 1.82 -1.16 -9.30
CA CYS A 35 0.83 -0.45 -10.11
C CYS A 35 -0.53 -1.13 -10.02
N THR A 36 -1.54 -0.42 -9.51
CA THR A 36 -2.91 -0.93 -9.33
C THR A 36 -3.51 -1.42 -10.65
N LEU A 37 -3.28 -0.69 -11.75
CA LEU A 37 -3.80 -1.09 -13.06
C LEU A 37 -3.17 -2.38 -13.57
N VAL A 38 -1.87 -2.59 -13.33
CA VAL A 38 -1.20 -3.85 -13.68
C VAL A 38 -1.78 -4.99 -12.85
N MET A 39 -1.92 -4.80 -11.54
CA MET A 39 -2.49 -5.82 -10.64
C MET A 39 -3.92 -6.20 -11.03
N LEU A 40 -4.75 -5.23 -11.45
CA LEU A 40 -6.09 -5.50 -11.95
C LEU A 40 -6.08 -6.31 -13.24
N GLU A 41 -5.23 -5.93 -14.20
CA GLU A 41 -5.10 -6.63 -15.50
C GLU A 41 -4.55 -8.05 -15.34
N THR A 42 -3.62 -8.26 -14.40
CA THR A 42 -2.99 -9.56 -14.15
C THR A 42 -3.74 -10.43 -13.13
N GLY A 43 -4.83 -9.95 -12.53
CA GLY A 43 -5.59 -10.68 -11.51
C GLY A 43 -4.86 -10.83 -10.16
N GLN A 44 -3.96 -9.90 -9.85
CA GLN A 44 -3.16 -9.85 -8.62
C GLN A 44 -3.68 -8.82 -7.60
N PHE A 45 -4.76 -8.09 -7.92
CA PHE A 45 -5.39 -7.14 -7.01
C PHE A 45 -6.24 -7.83 -5.93
#